data_AF-A0A914Q979-F1
#
_entry.id   AF-A0A914Q979-F1
#
_cell.length_a   1.000
_cell.length_b   1.000
_cell.length_c   1.000
_cell.angle_alpha   90.00
_cell.angle_beta   90.00
_cell.angle_gamma   90.00
#
_symmetry.space_group_name_H-M   'P 1'
#
loop_
_entity.id
_entity.type
_entity.pdbx_description
1 polymer ?
#
loop_
_entity_poly.entity_id
_entity_poly.type
_entity_poly.pdbx_seq_one_letter_code
_entity_poly.pdbx_strand_id
1 'polypeptide(L)'
;MKNLITSALFILGILFVLQSSTIFVSAETCEDYFGPLAHDYFLCHTTYYPYFECVPNQWVCNGVINCQDGTDETLAACYGKKK
;
A
#
# COMPACT_ATOMS: atom_id res chain seq x y z
N MET A 1 -12.62 26.86 -35.76
CA MET A 1 -11.64 25.73 -35.74
C MET A 1 -10.97 25.55 -34.37
N LYS A 2 -11.66 25.81 -33.24
CA LYS A 2 -11.09 25.61 -31.88
C LYS A 2 -11.78 24.46 -31.12
N ASN A 3 -12.85 23.93 -31.70
CA ASN A 3 -13.83 23.05 -31.06
C ASN A 3 -13.48 21.56 -31.26
N LEU A 4 -12.66 21.26 -32.28
CA LEU A 4 -12.23 19.90 -32.59
C LEU A 4 -11.04 19.47 -31.72
N ILE A 5 -10.18 20.43 -31.35
CA ILE A 5 -8.98 20.21 -30.51
C ILE A 5 -9.37 20.10 -29.03
N THR A 6 -10.35 20.90 -28.55
CA THR A 6 -10.84 20.83 -27.17
C THR A 6 -11.53 19.51 -26.85
N SER A 7 -12.27 18.92 -27.81
CA SER A 7 -12.92 17.61 -27.62
C SER A 7 -11.91 16.47 -27.59
N ALA A 8 -10.86 16.52 -28.42
CA ALA A 8 -9.80 15.52 -28.45
C ALA A 8 -8.99 15.47 -27.15
N LEU A 9 -8.68 16.63 -26.54
CA LEU A 9 -7.99 16.69 -25.24
C LEU A 9 -8.86 16.13 -24.09
N PHE A 10 -10.18 16.34 -24.15
CA PHE A 10 -11.11 15.80 -23.15
C PHE A 10 -11.24 14.28 -23.25
N ILE A 11 -11.31 13.75 -24.48
CA ILE A 11 -11.36 12.31 -24.72
C ILE A 11 -10.03 11.64 -24.33
N LEU A 12 -8.88 12.27 -24.62
CA LEU A 12 -7.57 11.78 -24.16
C LEU A 12 -7.45 11.76 -22.63
N GLY A 13 -8.02 12.75 -21.93
CA GLY A 13 -8.09 12.75 -20.47
C GLY A 13 -8.98 11.63 -19.91
N ILE A 14 -10.14 11.36 -20.54
CA ILE A 14 -11.03 10.26 -20.14
C ILE A 14 -10.39 8.89 -20.43
N LEU A 15 -9.72 8.73 -21.58
CA LEU A 15 -8.98 7.51 -21.90
C LEU A 15 -7.79 7.29 -20.97
N PHE A 16 -7.13 8.36 -20.51
CA PHE A 16 -6.08 8.28 -19.50
C PHE A 16 -6.62 7.76 -18.16
N VAL A 17 -7.82 8.20 -17.74
CA VAL A 17 -8.49 7.69 -16.52
C VAL A 17 -8.97 6.24 -16.69
N LEU A 18 -9.38 5.82 -17.89
CA LEU A 18 -9.85 4.47 -18.18
C LEU A 18 -8.71 3.46 -18.46
N GLN A 19 -7.53 3.92 -18.87
CA GLN A 19 -6.32 3.09 -19.07
C GLN A 19 -5.39 3.11 -17.86
N SER A 20 -5.49 4.12 -16.99
CA SER A 20 -4.95 4.00 -15.64
C SER A 20 -5.90 3.07 -14.89
N SER A 21 -5.50 1.81 -14.70
CA SER A 21 -6.09 0.92 -13.70
C SER A 21 -5.92 1.44 -12.25
N THR A 22 -5.67 2.75 -12.06
CA THR A 22 -5.31 3.38 -10.79
C THR A 22 -6.04 4.71 -10.58
N ILE A 23 -7.38 4.68 -10.49
CA ILE A 23 -7.99 5.27 -9.28
C ILE A 23 -7.84 4.18 -8.21
N PHE A 24 -6.60 3.93 -7.80
CA PHE A 24 -6.29 3.02 -6.71
C PHE A 24 -6.43 3.90 -5.47
N VAL A 25 -7.56 3.78 -4.77
CA VAL A 25 -7.48 3.81 -3.31
C VAL A 25 -6.94 2.42 -2.94
N SER A 26 -5.63 2.23 -3.12
CA SER A 26 -4.90 1.03 -2.75
C SER A 26 -4.72 1.05 -1.24
N ALA A 27 -5.71 0.54 -0.50
CA ALA A 27 -5.51 0.17 0.90
C ALA A 27 -4.61 -1.07 0.97
N GLU A 28 -3.34 -0.92 0.59
CA GLU A 28 -2.31 -1.96 0.59
C GLU A 28 -1.16 -1.62 1.53
N THR A 29 -1.19 -0.46 2.18
CA THR A 29 -0.12 0.00 3.06
C THR A 29 -0.67 0.69 4.31
N CYS A 30 0.14 0.73 5.37
CA CYS A 30 -0.20 1.46 6.59
C CYS A 30 -0.35 2.99 6.35
N GLU A 31 0.06 3.51 5.18
CA GLU A 31 0.02 4.93 4.80
C GLU A 31 -1.41 5.47 4.65
N ASP A 32 -2.35 4.64 4.18
CA ASP A 32 -3.75 5.05 4.00
C ASP A 32 -4.49 5.29 5.33
N TYR A 33 -4.02 4.68 6.43
CA TYR A 33 -4.65 4.77 7.75
C TYR A 33 -3.94 5.74 8.70
N PHE A 34 -2.62 5.83 8.63
CA PHE A 34 -1.83 6.66 9.54
C PHE A 34 -1.24 7.93 8.88
N GLY A 35 -1.38 8.09 7.57
CA GLY A 35 -0.86 9.24 6.83
C GLY A 35 0.68 9.24 6.72
N PRO A 36 1.33 10.41 6.55
CA PRO A 36 2.77 10.54 6.23
C PRO A 36 3.74 10.11 7.33
N LEU A 37 3.26 9.52 8.42
CA LEU A 37 4.05 8.94 9.50
C LEU A 37 4.13 7.40 9.43
N ALA A 38 3.45 6.79 8.46
CA ALA A 38 3.32 5.34 8.37
C ALA A 38 4.52 4.60 7.75
N HIS A 39 5.52 5.33 7.24
CA HIS A 39 6.68 4.73 6.56
C HIS A 39 7.51 3.84 7.51
N ASP A 40 7.39 4.08 8.82
CA ASP A 40 8.04 3.30 9.86
C ASP A 40 7.20 2.14 10.41
N TYR A 41 6.13 1.78 9.71
CA TYR A 41 5.28 0.63 10.06
C TYR A 41 5.37 -0.47 9.01
N PHE A 42 5.22 -1.71 9.47
CA PHE A 42 5.14 -2.93 8.71
C PHE A 42 3.71 -3.47 8.77
N LEU A 43 3.18 -3.86 7.62
CA LEU A 43 1.85 -4.45 7.50
C LEU A 43 1.93 -5.97 7.72
N CYS A 44 1.20 -6.47 8.71
CA CYS A 44 1.03 -7.90 8.94
C CYS A 44 0.26 -8.55 7.78
N HIS A 45 0.53 -9.83 7.50
CA HIS A 45 -0.10 -10.57 6.40
C HIS A 45 -1.57 -10.92 6.72
N THR A 46 -2.46 -9.96 6.51
CA THR A 46 -3.88 -10.25 6.72
C THR A 46 -4.52 -10.80 5.46
N THR A 47 -5.31 -11.87 5.61
CA THR A 47 -6.13 -12.44 4.54
C THR A 47 -7.61 -12.05 4.66
N TYR A 48 -7.96 -11.27 5.70
CA TYR A 48 -9.34 -10.97 6.06
C TYR A 48 -9.64 -9.47 6.00
N TYR A 49 -10.17 -9.01 4.87
CA TYR A 49 -10.70 -7.65 4.75
C TYR A 49 -11.99 -7.48 5.59
N PRO A 50 -12.20 -6.37 6.33
CA PRO A 50 -11.42 -5.12 6.33
C PRO A 50 -10.41 -5.00 7.49
N TYR A 51 -9.89 -6.11 8.02
CA TYR A 51 -8.97 -6.10 9.15
C TYR A 51 -7.52 -6.20 8.69
N PHE A 52 -6.72 -5.19 9.03
CA PHE A 52 -5.28 -5.14 8.79
C PHE A 52 -4.59 -4.72 10.09
N GLU A 53 -3.37 -5.21 10.31
CA GLU A 53 -2.57 -4.91 11.51
C GLU A 53 -1.24 -4.30 11.08
N CYS A 54 -0.83 -3.23 11.75
CA CYS A 54 0.43 -2.54 11.49
C CYS A 54 1.27 -2.52 12.76
N VAL A 55 2.52 -2.98 12.66
CA VAL A 55 3.50 -2.95 13.75
C VAL A 55 4.70 -2.07 13.36
N PRO A 56 5.39 -1.40 14.30
CA PRO A 56 6.61 -0.67 14.00
C PRO A 56 7.66 -1.54 13.27
N ASN A 57 8.34 -0.97 12.27
CA ASN A 57 9.41 -1.65 11.52
C ASN A 57 10.55 -2.14 12.43
N GLN A 58 10.78 -1.48 13.57
CA GLN A 58 11.75 -1.90 14.60
C GLN A 58 11.36 -3.19 15.33
N TRP A 59 10.10 -3.62 15.23
CA TRP A 59 9.61 -4.86 15.81
C TRP A 59 9.69 -6.04 14.84
N VAL A 60 9.91 -5.78 13.56
CA VAL A 60 10.09 -6.83 12.55
C VAL A 60 11.41 -7.56 12.79
N CYS A 61 11.35 -8.89 12.88
CA CYS A 61 12.51 -9.77 13.10
C CYS A 61 13.24 -9.50 14.42
N ASN A 62 12.50 -9.03 15.43
CA ASN A 62 13.03 -8.79 16.75
C ASN A 62 13.11 -10.08 17.60
N GLY A 63 12.47 -11.18 17.16
CA GLY A 63 12.39 -12.46 17.87
C GLY A 63 11.15 -12.58 18.77
N VAL A 64 10.21 -11.64 18.67
CA VAL A 64 8.94 -11.56 19.39
C VAL A 64 7.84 -11.44 18.35
N ILE A 65 6.86 -12.33 18.43
CA ILE A 65 5.69 -12.25 17.56
C ILE A 65 4.85 -11.03 17.97
N ASN A 66 4.83 -10.01 17.12
CA ASN A 66 4.04 -8.80 17.30
C ASN A 66 2.79 -8.78 16.42
N CYS A 67 2.82 -9.38 15.23
CA CYS A 67 1.61 -9.58 14.44
C CYS A 67 0.79 -10.75 15.01
N GLN A 68 -0.54 -10.68 14.95
CA GLN A 68 -1.41 -11.76 15.38
C GLN A 68 -1.16 -13.08 14.62
N ASP A 69 -0.74 -12.97 13.37
CA ASP A 69 -0.38 -14.08 12.50
C ASP A 69 1.12 -14.46 12.57
N GLY A 70 1.93 -13.70 13.31
CA GLY A 70 3.39 -13.87 13.43
C GLY A 70 4.18 -13.57 12.16
N THR A 71 3.58 -12.87 11.19
CA THR A 71 4.24 -12.63 9.90
C THR A 71 5.43 -11.70 9.96
N ASP A 72 5.50 -10.83 10.97
CA ASP A 72 6.67 -10.02 11.31
C ASP A 72 7.93 -10.83 11.64
N GLU A 73 7.78 -12.11 11.99
CA GLU A 73 8.88 -13.02 12.31
C GLU A 73 9.07 -14.12 11.25
N THR A 74 8.39 -14.01 10.10
CA THR A 74 8.56 -14.99 9.00
C THR A 74 9.85 -14.76 8.23
N LEU A 75 10.37 -15.84 7.61
CA LEU A 75 11.52 -15.74 6.70
C LEU A 75 11.29 -14.74 5.56
N ALA A 76 10.05 -14.61 5.08
CA ALA A 76 9.71 -13.66 4.03
C ALA A 76 9.84 -12.20 4.51
N ALA A 77 9.34 -11.89 5.72
CA ALA A 77 9.47 -10.57 6.33
C ALA A 77 10.92 -10.23 6.72
N CYS A 78 11.68 -11.24 7.16
CA CYS A 78 13.05 -11.08 7.63
C CYS A 78 14.12 -11.14 6.55
N TYR A 79 13.75 -11.47 5.32
CA TYR A 79 14.71 -11.53 4.24
C TYR A 79 15.29 -10.14 3.95
N GLY A 80 16.60 -9.96 4.21
CA GLY A 80 17.30 -8.70 3.97
C GLY A 80 17.12 -7.62 5.05
N LYS A 81 16.36 -7.88 6.12
CA LYS A 81 16.30 -7.02 7.31
C LYS A 81 17.54 -7.32 8.17
N LYS A 82 18.51 -6.40 8.20
CA LYS A 82 19.63 -6.49 9.14
C LYS A 82 19.19 -5.89 10.48
N LYS A 83 19.37 -6.66 11.55
CA LYS A 83 19.43 -6.12 12.91
C LYS A 83 20.72 -5.32 13.10
#